data_AF-G5K0X4-F1
#
_entry.id   AF-G5K0X4-F1
#
_cell.length_a   1.000
_cell.length_b   1.000
_cell.length_c   1.000
_cell.angle_alpha   90.00
_cell.angle_beta   90.00
_cell.angle_gamma   90.00
#
_symmetry.space_group_name_H-M   'P 1'
#
loop_
_entity.id
_entity.type
_entity.pdbx_description
1 polymer ?
#
loop_
_entity_poly.entity_id
_entity_poly.type
_entity_poly.pdbx_seq_one_letter_code
_entity_poly.pdbx_strand_id
1 'polypeptide(L)'
;MGRPYDFPKYDDSYRTDEGFKLRELLLLVWWGKTKNGRKSTVAIPKYFFTNYSINAEKLTFQFKKRGWLIDQSEKTSLTEQGREIYEKYITLWDIHSAKRYPLCLDIDFPNWNKTKFDILVYKSEIKYHKENVRYCDKMIDSQVVKSSATSS
;
A
#
# COMPACT_ATOMS: atom_id res chain seq x y z
N MET A 1 -7.33 12.91 5.25
CA MET A 1 -6.23 13.90 5.23
C MET A 1 -6.41 14.85 4.05
N GLY A 2 -6.04 16.12 4.18
CA GLY A 2 -6.12 17.12 3.09
C GLY A 2 -4.97 17.03 2.08
N ARG A 3 -4.50 15.81 1.78
CA ARG A 3 -3.40 15.58 0.84
C ARG A 3 -3.93 15.58 -0.59
N PRO A 4 -3.15 16.11 -1.55
CA PRO A 4 -3.56 16.11 -2.94
C PRO A 4 -3.59 14.68 -3.49
N TYR A 5 -4.37 14.47 -4.54
CA TYR A 5 -4.59 13.14 -5.14
C TYR A 5 -3.30 12.53 -5.73
N ASP A 6 -2.37 13.39 -6.14
CA ASP A 6 -1.07 13.04 -6.74
C ASP A 6 0.04 12.88 -5.70
N PHE A 7 -0.29 12.84 -4.40
CA PHE A 7 0.70 12.65 -3.35
C PHE A 7 1.53 11.37 -3.63
N PRO A 8 2.86 11.45 -3.55
CA PRO A 8 3.72 10.35 -3.94
C PRO A 8 3.49 9.13 -3.04
N LYS A 9 3.57 7.93 -3.64
CA LYS A 9 3.37 6.67 -2.92
C LYS A 9 4.54 6.27 -2.03
N TYR A 10 5.68 6.94 -2.19
CA TYR A 10 6.94 6.74 -1.48
C TYR A 10 7.83 7.95 -1.77
N ASP A 11 8.83 8.20 -0.92
CA ASP A 11 9.86 9.22 -1.12
C ASP A 11 11.29 8.74 -0.84
N ASP A 12 11.47 7.48 -0.42
CA ASP A 12 12.75 6.88 -0.03
C ASP A 12 13.51 7.62 1.08
N SER A 13 12.83 8.44 1.86
CA SER A 13 13.41 9.13 3.01
C SER A 13 13.72 8.15 4.15
N TYR A 14 12.94 7.06 4.27
CA TYR A 14 13.17 6.05 5.28
C TYR A 14 14.32 5.12 4.89
N ARG A 15 15.27 4.93 5.82
CA ARG A 15 16.40 4.01 5.67
C ARG A 15 16.13 2.76 6.49
N THR A 16 16.07 1.60 5.83
CA THR A 16 15.92 0.32 6.51
C THR A 16 17.29 -0.25 6.89
N ASP A 17 17.33 -1.07 7.94
CA ASP A 17 18.56 -1.70 8.42
C ASP A 17 19.15 -2.67 7.39
N GLU A 18 18.30 -3.22 6.52
CA GLU A 18 18.69 -4.18 5.49
C GLU A 18 19.24 -3.50 4.23
N GLY A 19 19.28 -2.16 4.19
CA GLY A 19 19.80 -1.40 3.06
C GLY A 19 18.92 -1.48 1.81
N PHE A 20 17.61 -1.71 1.97
CA PHE A 20 16.61 -1.63 0.90
C PHE A 20 15.61 -0.52 1.19
N LYS A 21 14.92 -0.02 0.17
CA LYS A 21 13.82 0.93 0.33
C LYS A 21 12.55 0.19 0.74
N LEU A 22 11.62 0.86 1.43
CA LEU A 22 10.35 0.23 1.83
C LEU A 22 9.55 -0.31 0.63
N ARG A 23 9.53 0.42 -0.49
CA ARG A 23 8.91 -0.06 -1.73
C ARG A 23 9.58 -1.34 -2.27
N GLU A 24 10.89 -1.49 -2.08
CA GLU A 24 11.63 -2.67 -2.53
C GLU A 24 11.29 -3.85 -1.63
N LEU A 25 11.27 -3.66 -0.31
CA LEU A 25 10.84 -4.68 0.64
C LEU A 25 9.37 -5.08 0.47
N LEU A 26 8.50 -4.18 -0.02
CA LEU A 26 7.13 -4.55 -0.42
C LEU A 26 7.11 -5.68 -1.47
N LEU A 27 8.11 -5.74 -2.36
CA LEU A 27 8.22 -6.85 -3.31
C LEU A 27 8.58 -8.17 -2.62
N LEU A 28 9.46 -8.15 -1.61
CA LEU A 28 9.75 -9.32 -0.79
C LEU A 28 8.48 -9.79 -0.05
N VAL A 29 7.72 -8.85 0.52
CA VAL A 29 6.43 -9.12 1.15
C VAL A 29 5.46 -9.78 0.18
N TRP A 30 5.40 -9.28 -1.06
CA TRP A 30 4.56 -9.89 -2.09
C TRP A 30 4.96 -11.33 -2.41
N TRP A 31 6.26 -11.64 -2.51
CA TRP A 31 6.75 -13.01 -2.68
C TRP A 31 6.38 -13.91 -1.49
N GLY A 32 6.48 -13.40 -0.27
CA GLY A 32 6.19 -14.13 0.97
C GLY A 32 4.72 -14.35 1.30
N LYS A 33 3.81 -13.64 0.63
CA LYS A 33 2.37 -13.69 0.94
C LYS A 33 1.71 -15.06 0.75
N THR A 34 2.29 -15.95 -0.06
CA THR A 34 1.73 -17.28 -0.30
C THR A 34 2.47 -18.34 0.51
N LYS A 35 1.72 -19.12 1.30
CA LYS A 35 2.28 -20.16 2.21
C LYS A 35 3.25 -21.12 1.52
N ASN A 36 2.97 -21.47 0.27
CA ASN A 36 3.74 -22.46 -0.49
C ASN A 36 4.65 -21.82 -1.55
N GLY A 37 4.99 -20.53 -1.40
CA GLY A 37 5.70 -19.77 -2.44
C GLY A 37 4.83 -19.47 -3.66
N ARG A 38 5.40 -18.80 -4.65
CA ARG A 38 4.75 -18.50 -5.93
C ARG A 38 5.50 -19.21 -7.05
N LYS A 39 4.86 -19.49 -8.18
CA LYS A 39 5.55 -20.01 -9.37
C LYS A 39 6.72 -19.08 -9.71
N SER A 40 7.91 -19.62 -10.00
CA SER A 40 9.08 -18.79 -10.32
C SER A 40 8.88 -17.96 -11.60
N THR A 41 7.96 -18.40 -12.47
CA THR A 41 7.55 -17.73 -13.71
C THR A 41 6.34 -16.79 -13.53
N VAL A 42 5.87 -16.58 -12.30
CA VAL A 42 4.71 -15.72 -12.06
C VAL A 42 5.00 -14.29 -12.53
N ALA A 43 4.05 -13.71 -13.27
CA ALA A 43 4.15 -12.31 -13.63
C ALA A 43 4.01 -11.42 -12.38
N ILE A 44 5.00 -10.56 -12.17
CA ILE A 44 4.97 -9.59 -11.07
C ILE A 44 3.89 -8.53 -11.39
N PRO A 45 3.04 -8.13 -10.43
CA PRO A 45 1.96 -7.20 -10.68
C PRO A 45 2.44 -5.86 -11.25
N LYS A 46 1.69 -5.33 -12.24
CA LYS A 46 2.02 -4.10 -12.97
C LYS A 46 2.29 -2.90 -12.06
N TYR A 47 1.63 -2.82 -10.90
CA TYR A 47 1.81 -1.71 -9.96
C TYR A 47 3.24 -1.62 -9.39
N PHE A 48 4.02 -2.70 -9.31
CA PHE A 48 5.42 -2.61 -8.90
C PHE A 48 6.24 -1.76 -9.86
N PHE A 49 5.90 -1.81 -11.15
CA PHE A 49 6.56 -1.04 -12.20
C PHE A 49 5.98 0.37 -12.30
N THR A 50 4.66 0.51 -12.36
CA THR A 50 4.02 1.81 -12.61
C THR A 50 3.92 2.69 -11.38
N ASN A 51 3.65 2.08 -10.22
CA ASN A 51 3.35 2.83 -9.00
C ASN A 51 4.55 2.93 -8.07
N TYR A 52 5.55 2.04 -8.22
CA TYR A 52 6.72 1.95 -7.36
C TYR A 52 8.05 2.05 -8.14
N SER A 53 8.01 2.08 -9.47
CA SER A 53 9.21 2.22 -10.32
C SER A 53 10.30 1.21 -9.98
N ILE A 54 9.91 -0.03 -9.63
CA ILE A 54 10.81 -1.10 -9.25
C ILE A 54 11.22 -1.92 -10.47
N ASN A 55 12.52 -2.16 -10.61
CA ASN A 55 13.03 -3.23 -11.46
C ASN A 55 12.92 -4.55 -10.70
N ALA A 56 11.77 -5.21 -10.86
CA ALA A 56 11.37 -6.32 -10.01
C ALA A 56 12.21 -7.59 -10.23
N GLU A 57 12.71 -7.81 -11.45
CA GLU A 57 13.60 -8.94 -11.77
C GLU A 57 14.96 -8.77 -11.09
N LYS A 58 15.59 -7.61 -11.27
CA LYS A 58 16.88 -7.29 -10.64
C LYS A 58 16.78 -7.38 -9.12
N LEU A 59 15.69 -6.85 -8.55
CA LEU A 59 15.48 -6.86 -7.11
C LEU A 59 15.22 -8.27 -6.57
N THR A 60 14.41 -9.07 -7.26
CA THR A 60 14.19 -10.49 -6.90
C THR A 60 15.50 -11.27 -6.94
N PHE A 61 16.35 -11.03 -7.94
CA PHE A 61 17.69 -11.62 -7.99
C PHE A 61 18.56 -11.20 -6.79
N GLN A 62 18.49 -9.93 -6.36
CA GLN A 62 19.21 -9.49 -5.16
C GLN A 62 18.71 -10.17 -3.88
N PHE A 63 17.40 -10.36 -3.73
CA PHE A 63 16.84 -11.12 -2.61
C PHE A 63 17.32 -12.58 -2.60
N LYS A 64 17.43 -13.21 -3.79
CA LYS A 64 18.01 -14.56 -3.92
C LYS A 64 19.49 -14.57 -3.55
N LYS A 65 20.28 -13.60 -4.04
CA LYS A 65 21.70 -13.46 -3.69
C LYS A 65 21.93 -13.23 -2.19
N ARG A 66 21.00 -12.53 -1.53
CA ARG A 66 20.97 -12.32 -0.07
C ARG A 66 20.55 -13.57 0.71
N GLY A 67 20.12 -14.62 0.03
CA GLY A 67 19.61 -15.84 0.68
C GLY A 67 18.23 -15.68 1.29
N TRP A 68 17.44 -14.67 0.90
CA TRP A 68 16.09 -14.43 1.43
C TRP A 68 15.00 -15.13 0.62
N LEU A 69 15.25 -15.30 -0.68
CA LEU A 69 14.41 -16.09 -1.57
C LEU A 69 15.20 -17.27 -2.09
N ILE A 70 14.51 -18.39 -2.29
CA ILE A 70 15.07 -19.59 -2.90
C ILE A 70 14.10 -20.11 -3.96
N ASP A 71 14.65 -20.60 -5.07
CA ASP A 71 13.90 -21.38 -6.04
C ASP A 71 13.96 -22.85 -5.62
N GLN A 72 12.79 -23.44 -5.36
CA GLN A 72 12.64 -24.87 -5.11
C GLN A 72 11.66 -25.44 -6.12
N SER A 73 12.16 -26.38 -6.92
CA SER A 73 11.45 -26.94 -8.07
C SER A 73 11.03 -25.84 -9.06
N GLU A 74 9.78 -25.41 -9.02
CA GLU A 74 9.20 -24.39 -9.90
C GLU A 74 8.67 -23.18 -9.13
N LYS A 75 9.04 -23.04 -7.85
CA LYS A 75 8.52 -22.00 -6.98
C LYS A 75 9.62 -21.19 -6.33
N THR A 76 9.41 -19.88 -6.29
CA THR A 76 10.15 -18.98 -5.44
C THR A 76 9.45 -18.90 -4.08
N SER A 77 10.18 -19.17 -3.00
CA SER A 77 9.70 -19.08 -1.62
C SER A 77 10.69 -18.34 -0.73
N LEU A 78 10.22 -17.92 0.44
CA LEU A 78 11.09 -17.37 1.48
C LEU A 78 11.95 -18.48 2.09
N THR A 79 13.22 -18.17 2.34
CA THR A 79 14.05 -18.93 3.28
C THR A 79 13.69 -18.57 4.72
N GLU A 80 14.35 -19.17 5.71
CA GLU A 80 14.16 -18.79 7.11
C GLU A 80 14.55 -17.33 7.34
N GLN A 81 15.74 -16.91 6.86
CA GLN A 81 16.18 -15.52 6.92
C GLN A 81 15.22 -14.57 6.17
N GLY A 82 14.72 -15.00 5.01
CA GLY A 82 13.71 -14.23 4.28
C GLY A 82 12.41 -14.08 5.06
N ARG A 83 12.03 -15.08 5.87
CA ARG A 83 10.83 -15.05 6.70
C ARG A 83 10.96 -14.03 7.82
N GLU A 84 12.11 -13.92 8.47
CA GLU A 84 12.36 -12.90 9.50
C GLU A 84 12.16 -11.48 8.93
N ILE A 85 12.73 -11.21 7.74
CA ILE A 85 12.53 -9.92 7.06
C ILE A 85 11.07 -9.76 6.64
N TYR A 86 10.43 -10.79 6.08
CA TYR A 86 9.02 -10.74 5.73
C TYR A 86 8.13 -10.37 6.92
N GLU A 87 8.33 -11.00 8.08
CA GLU A 87 7.56 -10.74 9.29
C GLU A 87 7.79 -9.34 9.81
N LYS A 88 9.05 -8.87 9.82
CA LYS A 88 9.39 -7.48 10.12
C LYS A 88 8.66 -6.51 9.20
N TYR A 89 8.46 -6.87 7.93
CA TYR A 89 7.94 -5.96 6.90
C TYR A 89 6.47 -6.18 6.47
N ILE A 90 5.76 -7.16 7.05
CA ILE A 90 4.49 -7.67 6.52
C ILE A 90 3.39 -6.60 6.38
N THR A 91 3.34 -5.62 7.28
CA THR A 91 2.30 -4.59 7.26
C THR A 91 2.44 -3.60 6.10
N LEU A 92 3.58 -3.59 5.38
CA LEU A 92 3.69 -2.84 4.12
C LEU A 92 2.59 -3.22 3.14
N TRP A 93 2.15 -4.49 3.16
CA TRP A 93 1.06 -4.96 2.33
C TRP A 93 -0.27 -4.29 2.64
N ASP A 94 -0.56 -4.04 3.92
CA ASP A 94 -1.83 -3.45 4.37
C ASP A 94 -1.91 -1.99 3.91
N ILE A 95 -0.81 -1.26 4.04
CA ILE A 95 -0.69 0.14 3.58
C ILE A 95 -0.80 0.21 2.07
N HIS A 96 -0.08 -0.66 1.35
CA HIS A 96 -0.17 -0.77 -0.10
C HIS A 96 -1.60 -1.06 -0.57
N SER A 97 -2.33 -1.90 0.16
CA SER A 97 -3.68 -2.35 -0.20
C SER A 97 -4.77 -1.33 0.12
N ALA A 98 -4.47 -0.29 0.89
CA ALA A 98 -5.42 0.75 1.26
C ALA A 98 -5.71 1.69 0.08
N LYS A 99 -6.73 1.34 -0.72
CA LYS A 99 -7.11 2.06 -1.97
C LYS A 99 -7.82 3.40 -1.76
N ARG A 100 -8.19 3.75 -0.53
CA ARG A 100 -9.13 4.86 -0.26
C ARG A 100 -8.45 6.20 0.04
N TYR A 101 -7.12 6.22 0.25
CA TYR A 101 -6.40 7.42 0.64
C TYR A 101 -5.06 7.53 -0.09
N PRO A 102 -4.61 8.75 -0.45
CA PRO A 102 -3.24 8.99 -0.86
C PRO A 102 -2.30 8.75 0.33
N LEU A 103 -1.59 7.62 0.28
CA LEU A 103 -0.64 7.19 1.31
C LEU A 103 0.78 7.15 0.73
N CYS A 104 1.76 7.52 1.54
CA CYS A 104 3.18 7.39 1.27
C CYS A 104 3.78 6.35 2.22
N LEU A 105 4.46 5.34 1.66
CA LEU A 105 5.06 4.25 2.44
C LEU A 105 6.08 4.74 3.48
N ASP A 106 6.84 5.78 3.16
CA ASP A 106 7.89 6.31 4.04
C ASP A 106 7.33 7.23 5.13
N ILE A 107 6.33 8.06 4.80
CA ILE A 107 5.78 9.11 5.68
C ILE A 107 4.65 8.60 6.58
N ASP A 108 3.83 7.69 6.09
CA ASP A 108 2.69 7.16 6.87
C ASP A 108 3.10 5.97 7.74
N PHE A 109 4.40 5.68 7.74
CA PHE A 109 4.98 4.58 8.48
C PHE A 109 6.20 4.89 9.37
N PRO A 110 6.34 6.10 9.97
CA PRO A 110 7.35 6.31 10.99
C PRO A 110 7.01 5.45 12.21
N ASN A 111 7.91 4.51 12.53
CA ASN A 111 7.89 3.68 13.74
C ASN A 111 6.92 2.47 13.78
N TRP A 112 6.52 1.90 12.64
CA TRP A 112 5.87 0.57 12.62
C TRP A 112 4.58 0.43 13.46
N ASN A 113 3.88 1.52 13.76
CA ASN A 113 2.73 1.47 14.67
C ASN A 113 1.42 1.28 13.89
N LYS A 114 1.04 0.01 13.68
CA LYS A 114 -0.19 -0.37 12.99
C LYS A 114 -1.43 0.28 13.61
N THR A 115 -1.52 0.33 14.95
CA THR A 115 -2.65 0.95 15.65
C THR A 115 -2.77 2.44 15.31
N LYS A 116 -1.66 3.18 15.26
CA LYS A 116 -1.67 4.60 14.85
C LYS A 116 -2.08 4.76 13.39
N PHE A 117 -1.61 3.88 12.51
CA PHE A 117 -2.01 3.86 11.10
C PHE A 117 -3.52 3.64 10.96
N ASP A 118 -4.06 2.62 11.63
CA ASP A 118 -5.49 2.30 11.60
C ASP A 118 -6.33 3.48 12.11
N ILE A 119 -5.92 4.11 13.23
CA ILE A 119 -6.58 5.33 13.76
C ILE A 119 -6.60 6.46 12.73
N LEU A 120 -5.50 6.67 12.01
CA LEU A 120 -5.37 7.72 11.00
C LEU A 120 -6.25 7.45 9.78
N VAL A 121 -6.36 6.19 9.36
CA VAL A 121 -7.29 5.74 8.31
C VAL A 121 -8.74 5.98 8.74
N TYR A 122 -9.13 5.53 9.94
CA TYR A 122 -10.50 5.71 10.45
C TYR A 122 -10.87 7.18 10.65
N LYS A 123 -9.95 8.02 11.14
CA LYS A 123 -10.17 9.48 11.21
C LYS A 123 -10.42 10.09 9.83
N SER A 124 -9.72 9.60 8.80
CA SER A 124 -9.94 10.05 7.43
C SER A 124 -11.29 9.57 6.87
N GLU A 125 -11.74 8.36 7.21
CA GLU A 125 -13.07 7.85 6.88
C GLU A 125 -14.18 8.67 7.51
N ILE A 126 -14.07 8.97 8.81
CA ILE A 126 -15.03 9.84 9.50
C ILE A 126 -15.13 11.19 8.81
N LYS A 127 -13.99 11.79 8.42
CA LYS A 127 -13.99 13.08 7.72
C LYS A 127 -14.69 12.98 6.36
N TYR A 128 -14.33 11.98 5.56
CA TYR A 128 -14.93 11.76 4.24
C TYR A 128 -16.45 11.58 4.34
N HIS A 129 -16.93 10.73 5.26
CA HIS A 129 -18.36 10.50 5.44
C HIS A 129 -19.09 11.76 5.91
N LYS A 130 -18.50 12.57 6.79
CA LYS A 130 -19.07 13.87 7.18
C LYS A 130 -19.18 14.84 6.01
N GLU A 131 -18.17 14.91 5.14
CA GLU A 131 -18.22 15.75 3.94
C GLU A 131 -19.25 15.25 2.93
N ASN A 132 -19.39 13.93 2.77
CA ASN A 132 -20.39 13.33 1.91
C ASN A 132 -21.82 13.59 2.40
N VAL A 133 -22.08 13.50 3.71
CA VAL A 133 -23.38 13.88 4.29
C VAL A 133 -23.72 15.33 3.94
N ARG A 134 -22.80 16.26 4.18
CA ARG A 134 -23.00 17.68 3.85
C ARG A 134 -23.24 17.93 2.36
N TYR A 135 -22.59 17.16 1.48
CA TYR A 135 -22.83 17.24 0.05
C TYR A 135 -24.25 16.75 -0.31
N CYS A 136 -24.69 15.63 0.26
CA CYS A 136 -26.05 15.12 0.08
C CYS A 136 -27.10 16.11 0.59
N ASP A 137 -26.89 16.72 1.76
CA ASP A 137 -27.81 17.75 2.31
C ASP A 137 -27.98 18.91 1.32
N LYS A 138 -26.87 19.44 0.78
CA LYS A 138 -26.92 20.50 -0.25
C LYS A 138 -27.68 20.08 -1.51
N MET A 139 -27.57 18.82 -1.91
CA MET A 139 -28.29 18.30 -3.07
C MET A 139 -29.79 18.22 -2.79
N ILE A 140 -30.19 17.80 -1.59
CA ILE A 140 -31.60 17.81 -1.16
C ILE A 140 -32.15 19.24 -1.19
N ASP A 141 -31.45 20.19 -0.55
CA ASP A 141 -31.86 21.60 -0.52
C ASP A 141 -32.02 22.16 -1.93
N SER A 142 -31.08 21.85 -2.83
CA SER A 142 -31.13 22.27 -4.23
C SER A 142 -32.37 21.74 -4.96
N GLN A 143 -32.79 20.50 -4.68
CA GLN A 143 -33.99 19.91 -5.29
C GLN A 143 -35.28 20.48 -4.70
N VAL A 144 -35.31 20.74 -3.39
CA VAL A 144 -36.46 21.40 -2.72
C VAL A 144 -36.68 22.81 -3.27
N VAL A 145 -35.61 23.58 -3.47
CA VAL A 145 -35.70 24.92 -4.08
C VAL A 145 -36.25 24.81 -5.51
N LYS A 146 -35.77 23.86 -6.32
CA LYS A 146 -36.25 23.69 -7.71
C LYS A 146 -37.73 23.31 -7.79
N SER A 147 -38.23 22.42 -6.93
CA SER A 147 -39.63 22.01 -6.95
C SER A 147 -40.60 23.12 -6.51
N SER A 148 -40.15 23.98 -5.59
CA SER A 148 -40.93 25.16 -5.17
C SER A 148 -41.02 26.24 -6.26
N ALA A 149 -39.98 26.39 -7.09
CA ALA A 149 -39.95 27.36 -8.19
C ALA A 149 -40.77 26.94 -9.42
N THR A 150 -41.00 25.64 -9.64
CA THR A 150 -41.85 25.13 -10.74
C THR A 150 -43.34 25.06 -10.41
N SER A 151 -43.71 25.33 -9.16
CA SER A 151 -45.08 25.26 -8.66
C SER A 151 -45.75 26.65 -8.52
N SER A 152 -45.08 27.70 -8.99
CA SER A 152 -45.55 29.10 -9.08
C SER A 152 -45.70 29.50 -10.54
#